data_AF-A0A4Q6B157-F1
#
_entry.id   AF-A0A4Q6B157-F1
#
_cell.length_a   1.000
_cell.length_b   1.000
_cell.length_c   1.000
_cell.angle_alpha   90.00
_cell.angle_beta   90.00
_cell.angle_gamma   90.00
#
_symmetry.space_group_name_H-M   'P 1'
#
loop_
_entity.id
_entity.type
_entity.pdbx_description
1 polymer ?
#
loop_
_entity_poly.entity_id
_entity_poly.type
_entity_poly.pdbx_seq_one_letter_code
_entity_poly.pdbx_strand_id
1 'polypeptide(L)'
;MKLRIILLVFFCLAGIGLKASTTWELKKETDGIKVYTGRLPQMHIKAVKVECTVNATMSQLTALLLDAKAHEDWVYSTKTSYLVKRINAANLQYYSEMSMP
;
A
#
# COMPACT_ATOMS: atom_id res chain seq x y z
N MET A 1 35.44 7.92 37.07
CA MET A 1 34.87 8.72 35.95
C MET A 1 34.79 7.96 34.63
N LYS A 2 35.86 7.28 34.18
CA LYS A 2 35.89 6.56 32.90
C LYS A 2 34.80 5.48 32.73
N LEU A 3 34.49 4.71 33.78
CA LEU A 3 33.48 3.64 33.74
C LEU A 3 32.03 4.14 33.55
N ARG A 4 31.68 5.29 34.17
CA ARG A 4 30.36 5.90 34.01
C ARG A 4 30.13 6.45 32.60
N ILE A 5 31.20 6.97 31.99
CA ILE A 5 31.17 7.48 30.61
C ILE A 5 30.98 6.32 29.63
N ILE A 6 31.65 5.18 29.85
CA ILE A 6 31.48 3.97 29.03
C ILE A 6 30.05 3.43 29.12
N LEU A 7 29.45 3.40 30.32
CA LEU A 7 28.06 2.99 30.52
C LEU A 7 27.06 3.93 29.84
N LEU A 8 27.31 5.24 29.88
CA LEU A 8 26.50 6.24 29.17
C LEU A 8 26.58 6.09 27.65
N VAL A 9 27.76 5.80 27.11
CA VAL A 9 27.95 5.53 25.67
C VAL A 9 27.25 4.24 25.26
N PHE A 10 27.34 3.18 26.07
CA PHE A 10 26.65 1.91 25.82
C PHE A 10 25.12 2.05 25.83
N PHE A 11 24.57 2.82 26.77
CA PHE A 11 23.14 3.11 26.83
C PHE A 11 22.65 3.94 25.63
N CYS A 12 23.48 4.86 25.12
CA CYS A 12 23.16 5.67 23.95
C CYS A 12 23.14 4.83 22.65
N LEU A 13 24.04 3.85 22.50
CA LEU A 13 24.07 2.98 21.32
C LEU A 13 22.92 1.96 21.29
N ALA A 14 22.38 1.56 22.45
CA ALA A 14 21.26 0.61 22.53
C ALA A 14 19.93 1.17 21.98
N GLY A 15 19.81 2.49 21.80
CA GLY A 15 18.61 3.15 21.30
C GLY A 15 18.44 3.14 19.77
N ILE A 16 19.43 2.66 19.01
CA ILE A 16 19.34 2.59 17.54
C ILE A 16 18.57 1.32 17.18
N GLY A 17 17.25 1.36 17.34
CA GLY A 17 16.38 0.28 16.89
C GLY A 17 16.52 0.08 15.38
N LEU A 18 16.90 -1.12 14.94
CA LEU A 18 16.75 -1.51 13.54
C LEU A 18 15.25 -1.47 13.21
N LYS A 19 14.82 -0.42 12.52
CA LYS A 19 13.50 -0.42 11.90
C LYS A 19 13.53 -1.52 10.85
N ALA A 20 12.69 -2.54 11.00
CA ALA A 20 12.49 -3.54 9.98
C ALA A 20 11.92 -2.85 8.72
N SER A 21 12.81 -2.47 7.81
CA SER A 21 12.41 -1.89 6.53
C SER A 21 11.79 -3.01 5.68
N THR A 22 10.65 -2.71 5.05
CA THR A 22 10.10 -3.62 4.05
C THR A 22 11.04 -3.59 2.85
N THR A 23 11.76 -4.70 2.63
CA THR A 23 12.59 -4.86 1.43
C THR A 23 11.66 -5.02 0.23
N TRP A 24 11.75 -4.08 -0.71
CA TRP A 24 11.01 -4.12 -1.97
C TRP A 24 11.90 -4.68 -3.08
N GLU A 25 11.36 -5.63 -3.83
CA GLU A 25 12.02 -6.24 -4.98
C GLU A 25 11.20 -5.95 -6.24
N LEU A 26 11.84 -5.41 -7.29
CA LEU A 26 11.20 -5.20 -8.59
C LEU A 26 10.97 -6.57 -9.24
N LYS A 27 9.71 -6.90 -9.54
CA LYS A 27 9.33 -8.17 -10.18
C LYS A 27 9.00 -8.04 -11.66
N LYS A 28 8.47 -6.89 -12.08
CA LYS A 28 8.10 -6.64 -13.48
C LYS A 28 8.17 -5.16 -13.78
N GLU A 29 8.64 -4.81 -14.97
CA GLU A 29 8.53 -3.47 -15.54
C GLU A 29 8.10 -3.60 -17.01
N THR A 30 6.97 -3.00 -17.37
CA THR A 30 6.44 -3.03 -18.74
C THR A 30 5.55 -1.81 -18.96
N ASP A 31 5.66 -1.15 -20.10
CA ASP A 31 4.83 0.01 -20.48
C ASP A 31 4.80 1.14 -19.44
N GLY A 32 5.94 1.40 -18.78
CA GLY A 32 6.05 2.41 -17.72
C GLY A 32 5.37 2.04 -16.39
N ILE A 33 4.91 0.79 -16.25
CA ILE A 33 4.34 0.22 -15.03
C ILE A 33 5.39 -0.65 -14.35
N LYS A 34 5.77 -0.29 -13.12
CA LYS A 34 6.71 -1.03 -12.28
C LYS A 34 5.97 -1.75 -11.15
N VAL A 35 6.15 -3.07 -11.07
CA VAL A 35 5.54 -3.92 -10.04
C VAL A 35 6.62 -4.41 -9.09
N TYR A 36 6.50 -4.03 -7.84
CA TYR A 36 7.35 -4.45 -6.75
C TYR A 36 6.62 -5.41 -5.84
N THR A 37 7.35 -6.34 -5.26
CA THR A 37 6.84 -7.18 -4.17
C THR A 37 7.70 -7.02 -2.94
N GLY A 38 7.07 -6.99 -1.77
CA GLY A 38 7.75 -6.88 -0.49
C GLY A 38 7.27 -7.94 0.48
N ARG A 39 8.07 -8.18 1.53
CA ARG A 39 7.66 -9.00 2.67
C ARG A 39 7.45 -8.08 3.86
N LEU A 40 6.22 -8.02 4.35
CA LEU A 40 5.88 -7.29 5.57
C LEU A 40 6.29 -8.16 6.78
N PRO A 41 7.21 -7.71 7.65
CA PRO A 41 7.73 -8.55 8.74
C PRO A 41 6.65 -9.08 9.69
N GLN A 42 5.56 -8.32 9.85
CA GLN A 42 4.46 -8.63 10.78
C GLN A 42 3.30 -9.38 10.14
N MET A 43 3.34 -9.63 8.83
CA MET A 43 2.23 -10.21 8.09
C MET A 43 2.70 -11.38 7.23
N HIS A 44 1.92 -12.47 7.25
CA HIS A 44 2.17 -13.64 6.40
C HIS A 44 1.71 -13.45 4.95
N ILE A 45 1.36 -12.23 4.55
CA ILE A 45 0.94 -11.89 3.19
C ILE A 45 2.06 -11.19 2.41
N LYS A 46 2.10 -11.45 1.11
CA LYS A 46 3.03 -10.79 0.18
C LYS A 46 2.50 -9.38 -0.11
N ALA A 47 3.33 -8.37 0.13
CA ALA A 47 2.98 -6.99 -0.23
C ALA A 47 3.23 -6.77 -1.72
N VAL A 48 2.34 -6.00 -2.36
CA VAL A 48 2.48 -5.56 -3.75
C VAL A 48 2.46 -4.04 -3.77
N LYS A 49 3.40 -3.44 -4.51
CA LYS A 49 3.43 -2.00 -4.79
C LYS A 49 3.56 -1.82 -6.30
N VAL A 50 2.71 -0.98 -6.87
CA VAL A 50 2.74 -0.65 -8.30
C VAL A 50 3.00 0.85 -8.45
N GLU A 51 3.94 1.20 -9.32
CA GLU A 51 4.25 2.59 -9.68
C GLU A 51 4.04 2.77 -11.18
N CYS A 52 3.28 3.80 -11.55
CA CYS A 52 3.05 4.18 -12.95
C CYS A 52 2.74 5.68 -13.05
N THR A 53 2.77 6.21 -14.26
CA THR A 53 2.36 7.59 -14.55
C THR A 53 1.06 7.57 -15.34
N VAL A 54 0.09 8.34 -14.89
CA VAL A 54 -1.21 8.51 -15.55
C VAL A 54 -1.42 9.96 -15.92
N ASN A 55 -1.94 10.21 -17.13
CA ASN A 55 -2.27 11.55 -17.59
C ASN A 55 -3.67 11.95 -17.09
N ALA A 56 -3.75 12.30 -15.82
CA ALA A 56 -4.98 12.73 -15.16
C ALA A 56 -4.68 13.69 -14.00
N THR A 57 -5.66 14.52 -13.65
CA THR A 57 -5.61 15.30 -12.41
C THR A 57 -5.88 14.41 -11.20
N MET A 58 -5.44 14.84 -10.01
CA MET A 58 -5.69 14.09 -8.78
C MET A 58 -7.18 13.92 -8.49
N SER A 59 -8.01 14.92 -8.80
CA SER A 59 -9.46 14.85 -8.63
C SER A 59 -10.13 13.85 -9.57
N GLN A 60 -9.65 13.73 -10.82
CA GLN A 60 -10.16 12.71 -11.75
C GLN A 60 -9.79 11.31 -11.28
N LEU A 61 -8.56 11.12 -10.80
CA LEU A 61 -8.12 9.83 -10.27
C LEU A 61 -8.92 9.43 -9.03
N THR A 62 -9.12 10.34 -8.07
CA THR A 62 -9.91 10.04 -6.88
C THR A 62 -11.39 9.80 -7.19
N ALA A 63 -11.97 10.53 -8.14
CA ALA A 63 -13.34 10.29 -8.59
C ALA A 63 -13.51 8.88 -9.18
N LEU A 64 -12.58 8.45 -10.05
CA LEU A 64 -12.59 7.10 -10.63
C LEU A 64 -12.44 6.01 -9.54
N LEU A 65 -11.52 6.20 -8.59
CA LEU A 65 -11.28 5.20 -7.53
C LEU A 65 -12.46 5.08 -6.56
N LEU A 66 -13.17 6.18 -6.28
CA LEU A 66 -14.28 6.21 -5.33
C LEU A 66 -15.64 5.86 -5.96
N ASP A 67 -15.73 5.76 -7.28
CA ASP A 67 -16.93 5.30 -7.98
C ASP A 67 -17.02 3.77 -7.96
N ALA A 68 -17.57 3.25 -6.85
CA ALA A 68 -17.72 1.81 -6.65
C ALA A 68 -18.52 1.11 -7.74
N LYS A 69 -19.46 1.80 -8.40
CA LYS A 69 -20.27 1.20 -9.46
C LYS A 69 -19.46 1.02 -10.74
N ALA A 70 -18.67 2.02 -11.10
CA ALA A 70 -17.79 1.96 -12.27
C ALA A 70 -16.72 0.87 -12.16
N HIS A 71 -16.47 0.30 -10.97
CA HIS A 71 -15.50 -0.79 -10.81
C HIS A 71 -15.83 -2.01 -11.68
N GLU A 72 -17.11 -2.28 -11.94
CA GLU A 72 -17.55 -3.38 -12.83
C GLU A 72 -17.01 -3.24 -14.26
N ASP A 73 -16.71 -2.02 -14.72
CA ASP A 73 -16.31 -1.74 -16.10
C ASP A 73 -14.80 -1.93 -16.35
N TRP A 74 -13.98 -1.77 -15.30
CA TRP A 74 -12.52 -1.66 -15.48
C TRP A 74 -11.68 -2.36 -14.42
N VAL A 75 -12.22 -2.64 -13.22
CA VAL A 75 -11.49 -3.40 -12.21
C VAL A 75 -11.54 -4.87 -12.60
N TYR A 76 -10.35 -5.47 -12.68
CA TYR A 76 -10.19 -6.83 -13.17
C TYR A 76 -11.04 -7.82 -12.37
N SER A 77 -11.82 -8.64 -13.10
CA SER A 77 -12.61 -9.75 -12.56
C SER A 77 -13.69 -9.35 -11.55
N THR A 78 -14.13 -8.10 -11.53
CA THR A 78 -15.29 -7.66 -10.73
C THR A 78 -16.58 -8.10 -11.42
N LYS A 79 -17.44 -8.82 -10.69
CA LYS A 79 -18.78 -9.23 -11.15
C LYS A 79 -19.83 -8.18 -10.80
N THR A 80 -19.82 -7.74 -9.54
CA THR A 80 -20.78 -6.79 -9.00
C THR A 80 -20.05 -5.90 -8.01
N SER A 81 -20.30 -4.59 -8.05
CA SER A 81 -19.75 -3.64 -7.09
C SER A 81 -20.68 -2.45 -6.88
N TYR A 82 -20.96 -2.11 -5.62
CA TYR A 82 -21.85 -1.00 -5.30
C TYR A 82 -21.52 -0.33 -3.97
N LEU A 83 -21.87 0.95 -3.88
CA LEU A 83 -21.74 1.73 -2.65
C LEU A 83 -22.73 1.21 -1.60
N VAL A 84 -22.21 0.77 -0.46
CA VAL A 84 -23.03 0.36 0.70
C VAL A 84 -23.38 1.60 1.54
N LYS A 85 -22.37 2.44 1.82
CA LYS A 85 -22.56 3.65 2.63
C LYS A 85 -21.45 4.67 2.39
N ARG A 86 -21.80 5.95 2.28
CA ARG A 86 -20.84 7.06 2.36
C ARG A 86 -20.76 7.57 3.79
N ILE A 87 -19.56 7.57 4.38
CA ILE A 87 -19.34 8.06 5.75
C ILE A 87 -19.03 9.55 5.71
N ASN A 88 -18.14 9.98 4.80
CA ASN A 88 -17.83 11.39 4.54
C ASN A 88 -17.19 11.54 3.15
N ALA A 89 -16.61 12.71 2.86
CA ALA A 89 -15.97 12.99 1.56
C ALA A 89 -14.80 12.04 1.24
N ALA A 90 -14.05 11.58 2.25
CA ALA A 90 -12.85 10.76 2.08
C ALA A 90 -13.05 9.28 2.45
N ASN A 91 -14.20 8.92 3.03
CA ASN A 91 -14.46 7.57 3.55
C ASN A 91 -15.80 7.03 3.04
N LEU A 92 -15.75 5.86 2.44
CA LEU A 92 -16.93 5.11 2.00
C LEU A 92 -16.74 3.62 2.29
N GLN A 93 -17.87 2.91 2.37
CA GLN A 93 -17.94 1.45 2.42
C GLN A 93 -18.65 0.98 1.16
N TYR A 94 -18.06 0.00 0.49
CA TYR A 94 -18.62 -0.60 -0.73
C TYR A 94 -18.54 -2.12 -0.65
N TYR A 95 -19.41 -2.78 -1.40
CA TYR A 95 -19.41 -4.22 -1.59
C TYR A 95 -18.79 -4.51 -2.96
N SER A 96 -18.00 -5.59 -3.06
CA SER A 96 -17.44 -6.06 -4.31
C SER A 96 -17.45 -7.58 -4.32
N GLU A 97 -18.04 -8.16 -5.37
CA GLU A 97 -17.95 -9.58 -5.71
C GLU A 97 -16.98 -9.71 -6.89
N MET A 98 -16.02 -10.62 -6.77
CA MET A 98 -15.03 -10.88 -7.82
C MET A 98 -14.97 -12.36 -8.17
N SER A 99 -14.72 -12.67 -9.44
CA SER A 99 -14.44 -14.04 -9.86
C SER A 99 -12.97 -14.34 -9.57
N MET A 100 -12.71 -15.34 -8.73
CA MET A 100 -11.35 -15.87 -8.56
C MET A 100 -11.21 -17.16 -9.38
N PRO A 101 -10.05 -17.36 -10.03
CA PRO A 101 -9.71 -18.63 -10.66
C PRO A 101 -9.53 -19.76 -9.62
#